data_AF-K1TCP2-F1
#
_entry.id   AF-K1TCP2-F1
#
_cell.length_a   1.000
_cell.length_b   1.000
_cell.length_c   1.000
_cell.angle_alpha   90.00
_cell.angle_beta   90.00
_cell.angle_gamma   90.00
#
_symmetry.space_group_name_H-M   'P 1'
#
loop_
_entity.id
_entity.type
_entity.pdbx_description
1 polymer ?
#
loop_
_entity_poly.entity_id
_entity_poly.type
_entity_poly.pdbx_seq_one_letter_code
_entity_poly.pdbx_strand_id
1 'polypeptide(L)'
;MGSPRWDRGGRPRLERVEADVTGNLKRLGVPSEPLDGRSRLVLLHSQMHPGSREPFRFSWQDIPKTGLGTKDYIAPDSFDFRQSRLFRVGQYWGAAS
;
A
#
# COMPACT_ATOMS: atom_id res chain seq x y z
N MET A 1 -15.19 -20.07 6.55
CA MET A 1 -14.59 -18.73 6.60
C MET A 1 -15.18 -17.94 5.44
N GLY A 2 -16.17 -17.07 5.71
CA GLY A 2 -17.03 -16.49 4.68
C GLY A 2 -16.29 -15.49 3.81
N SER A 3 -16.39 -15.67 2.49
CA SER A 3 -15.86 -14.74 1.48
C SER A 3 -16.36 -13.31 1.75
N PRO A 4 -15.49 -12.28 1.68
CA PRO A 4 -15.92 -10.89 1.82
C PRO A 4 -16.98 -10.51 0.79
N ARG A 5 -18.02 -9.80 1.23
CA ARG A 5 -19.24 -9.37 0.48
C ARG A 5 -19.02 -8.51 -0.79
N TRP A 6 -17.79 -8.37 -1.28
CA TRP A 6 -17.44 -7.58 -2.48
C TRP A 6 -17.47 -8.40 -3.79
N ASP A 7 -17.82 -9.68 -3.71
CA ASP A 7 -17.61 -10.68 -4.75
C ASP A 7 -18.59 -10.66 -5.93
N ARG A 8 -19.72 -9.93 -5.87
CA ARG A 8 -20.74 -10.01 -6.93
C ARG A 8 -20.76 -8.90 -7.98
N GLY A 9 -19.78 -7.99 -8.01
CA GLY A 9 -19.69 -7.00 -9.10
C GLY A 9 -18.44 -6.11 -9.16
N GLY A 10 -17.66 -6.02 -8.08
CA GLY A 10 -16.46 -5.17 -8.06
C GLY A 10 -15.26 -5.76 -8.79
N ARG A 11 -15.07 -7.10 -8.71
CA ARG A 11 -13.91 -7.79 -9.27
C ARG A 11 -13.75 -7.64 -10.79
N PRO A 12 -14.78 -7.95 -11.61
CA PRO A 12 -14.65 -7.83 -13.07
C PRO A 12 -14.38 -6.39 -13.51
N ARG A 13 -14.92 -5.40 -12.78
CA ARG A 13 -14.65 -3.98 -13.05
C ARG A 13 -13.20 -3.62 -12.77
N LEU A 14 -12.64 -4.08 -11.65
CA LEU A 14 -11.24 -3.83 -11.30
C LEU A 14 -10.28 -4.51 -12.27
N GLU A 15 -10.60 -5.73 -12.71
CA GLU A 15 -9.81 -6.47 -13.72
C GLU A 15 -9.78 -5.72 -15.06
N ARG A 16 -10.92 -5.16 -15.51
CA ARG A 16 -10.95 -4.32 -16.71
C ARG A 16 -10.10 -3.05 -16.54
N VAL A 17 -10.22 -2.36 -15.40
CA VAL A 17 -9.42 -1.16 -15.11
C VAL A 17 -7.92 -1.47 -15.14
N GLU A 18 -7.50 -2.59 -14.55
CA GLU A 18 -6.11 -3.04 -14.58
C GLU A 18 -5.61 -3.28 -16.02
N ALA A 19 -6.39 -4.00 -16.83
CA ALA A 19 -6.06 -4.27 -18.22
C ALA A 19 -5.96 -2.98 -19.06
N ASP A 20 -6.88 -2.04 -18.85
CA ASP A 20 -6.91 -0.76 -19.57
C ASP A 20 -5.69 0.10 -19.21
N VAL A 21 -5.39 0.25 -17.92
CA VAL A 21 -4.24 1.05 -17.44
C VAL A 21 -2.92 0.44 -17.92
N THR A 22 -2.75 -0.86 -17.74
CA THR A 22 -1.51 -1.56 -18.13
C THR A 22 -1.32 -1.53 -19.65
N GLY A 23 -2.40 -1.72 -20.41
CA GLY A 23 -2.38 -1.61 -21.86
C GLY A 23 -1.99 -0.21 -22.34
N ASN A 24 -2.50 0.84 -21.70
CA ASN A 24 -2.16 2.22 -22.02
C ASN A 24 -0.68 2.53 -21.73
N LEU A 25 -0.17 2.13 -20.56
CA LEU A 25 1.24 2.32 -20.20
C LEU A 25 2.17 1.59 -21.17
N LYS A 26 1.84 0.34 -21.53
CA LYS A 26 2.60 -0.43 -22.51
C LYS A 26 2.65 0.26 -23.88
N ARG A 27 1.55 0.85 -24.37
CA ARG A 27 1.53 1.61 -25.64
C ARG A 27 2.42 2.85 -25.60
N LEU A 28 2.59 3.46 -24.41
CA LEU A 28 3.50 4.59 -24.20
C LEU A 28 4.98 4.14 -24.02
N GLY A 29 5.27 2.85 -24.11
CA GLY A 29 6.62 2.31 -23.87
C GLY A 29 7.03 2.31 -22.40
N VAL A 30 6.08 2.49 -21.47
CA VAL A 30 6.35 2.50 -20.03
C VAL A 30 6.28 1.07 -19.51
N PRO A 31 7.34 0.55 -18.86
CA PRO A 31 7.27 -0.73 -18.18
C PRO A 31 6.33 -0.62 -16.98
N SER A 32 5.38 -1.53 -16.86
CA SER A 32 4.39 -1.55 -15.77
C SER A 32 3.96 -2.97 -15.46
N GLU A 33 3.74 -3.24 -14.17
CA GLU A 33 3.21 -4.52 -13.68
C GLU A 33 2.15 -4.27 -12.58
N PRO A 34 1.14 -5.14 -12.46
CA PRO A 34 0.18 -5.05 -11.36
C PRO A 34 0.85 -5.46 -10.05
N LEU A 35 0.51 -4.75 -8.97
CA LEU A 35 0.98 -5.07 -7.62
C LEU A 35 0.01 -6.02 -6.92
N ASP A 36 0.50 -7.20 -6.52
CA ASP A 36 -0.23 -8.08 -5.63
C ASP A 36 -0.39 -7.48 -4.21
N GLY A 37 -1.15 -8.18 -3.36
CA GLY A 37 -1.43 -7.70 -2.00
C GLY A 37 -0.17 -7.48 -1.16
N ARG A 38 0.86 -8.31 -1.30
CA ARG A 38 2.09 -8.19 -0.50
C ARG A 38 2.99 -7.08 -1.04
N SER A 39 3.19 -7.03 -2.35
CA SER A 39 3.97 -5.99 -3.03
C SER A 39 3.39 -4.60 -2.78
N ARG A 40 2.05 -4.49 -2.69
CA ARG A 40 1.39 -3.25 -2.28
C ARG A 40 1.75 -2.83 -0.86
N LEU A 41 1.80 -3.77 0.09
CA LEU A 41 2.20 -3.46 1.47
C LEU A 41 3.68 -3.07 1.56
N VAL A 42 4.56 -3.73 0.80
CA VAL A 42 5.98 -3.35 0.69
C VAL A 42 6.11 -1.91 0.18
N LEU A 43 5.39 -1.55 -0.87
CA LEU A 43 5.40 -0.20 -1.43
C LEU A 43 4.88 0.83 -0.41
N LEU A 44 3.75 0.56 0.23
CA LEU A 44 3.21 1.46 1.25
C LEU A 44 4.18 1.64 2.41
N HIS A 45 4.73 0.55 2.95
CA HIS A 45 5.72 0.60 4.01
C HIS A 45 6.94 1.46 3.64
N SER A 46 7.45 1.35 2.40
CA SER A 46 8.61 2.13 1.98
C SER A 46 8.32 3.63 1.88
N GLN A 47 7.10 4.03 1.48
CA GLN A 47 6.68 5.43 1.50
C GLN A 47 6.49 5.95 2.94
N MET A 48 6.01 5.08 3.83
CA MET A 48 5.77 5.43 5.23
C MET A 48 7.03 5.44 6.09
N HIS A 49 8.10 4.76 5.66
CA HIS A 49 9.37 4.68 6.39
C HIS A 49 10.53 5.18 5.51
N PRO A 50 10.50 6.45 5.09
CA PRO A 50 11.52 7.00 4.20
C PRO A 50 12.90 6.88 4.86
N GLY A 51 13.89 6.43 4.09
CA GLY A 51 15.27 6.22 4.54
C GLY A 51 15.49 5.06 5.51
N SER A 52 14.45 4.31 5.88
CA SER A 52 14.60 3.11 6.69
C SER A 52 15.38 2.05 5.92
N ARG A 53 16.28 1.37 6.64
CA ARG A 53 16.99 0.17 6.15
C ARG A 53 16.34 -1.12 6.66
N GLU A 54 15.24 -1.01 7.40
CA GLU A 54 14.57 -2.18 7.95
C GLU A 54 13.86 -2.96 6.85
N PRO A 55 14.08 -4.28 6.76
CA PRO A 55 13.38 -5.11 5.80
C PRO A 55 11.91 -5.22 6.19
N PHE A 56 11.00 -5.13 5.21
CA PHE A 56 9.58 -5.33 5.44
C PHE A 56 9.27 -6.81 5.78
N ARG A 57 8.90 -7.06 7.03
CA ARG A 57 8.60 -8.40 7.56
C ARG A 57 7.10 -8.56 7.77
N PHE A 58 6.45 -9.20 6.80
CA PHE A 58 5.01 -9.47 6.87
C PHE A 58 4.67 -10.84 6.28
N SER A 59 3.77 -11.54 6.95
CA SER A 59 3.12 -12.75 6.47
C SER A 59 1.64 -12.73 6.83
N TRP A 60 0.78 -13.09 5.88
CA TRP A 60 -0.66 -13.24 6.11
C TRP A 60 -0.97 -14.25 7.22
N GLN A 61 -0.08 -15.23 7.42
CA GLN A 61 -0.24 -16.29 8.42
C GLN A 61 -0.03 -15.79 9.86
N ASP A 62 0.59 -14.61 10.02
CA ASP A 62 0.91 -14.05 11.34
C ASP A 62 -0.24 -13.21 11.90
N ILE A 63 -1.09 -12.65 11.04
CA ILE A 63 -2.28 -11.86 11.43
C ILE A 63 -3.12 -12.54 12.53
N PRO A 64 -3.59 -13.80 12.36
CA PRO A 64 -4.40 -14.44 13.39
C PRO A 64 -3.61 -14.80 14.67
N LYS A 65 -2.27 -14.83 14.61
CA LYS A 65 -1.41 -15.19 15.74
C LYS A 65 -1.04 -13.98 16.60
N THR A 66 -0.80 -12.84 15.97
CA THR A 66 -0.35 -11.62 16.66
C THR A 66 -1.50 -10.68 17.00
N GLY A 67 -2.65 -10.82 16.32
CA GLY A 67 -3.75 -9.87 16.41
C GLY A 67 -3.50 -8.56 15.65
N LEU A 68 -2.34 -8.41 15.00
CA LEU A 68 -1.99 -7.24 14.20
C LEU A 68 -2.64 -7.32 12.81
N GLY A 69 -3.16 -6.19 12.34
CA GLY A 69 -3.66 -6.01 10.99
C GLY A 69 -2.59 -5.48 10.04
N THR A 70 -2.88 -5.45 8.73
CA THR A 70 -1.93 -4.97 7.70
C THR A 70 -1.49 -3.52 7.91
N LYS A 71 -2.32 -2.69 8.56
CA LYS A 71 -2.00 -1.29 8.87
C LYS A 71 -0.84 -1.18 9.85
N ASP A 72 -0.77 -2.08 10.83
CA ASP A 72 0.26 -2.07 11.87
C ASP A 72 1.65 -2.38 11.29
N TYR A 73 1.71 -3.04 10.14
CA TYR A 73 2.97 -3.33 9.44
C TYR A 73 3.39 -2.22 8.47
N ILE A 74 2.54 -1.25 8.15
CA ILE A 74 2.89 -0.16 7.21
C ILE A 74 2.91 1.22 7.87
N ALA A 75 2.26 1.38 9.02
CA ALA A 75 2.22 2.65 9.72
C ALA A 75 3.60 2.96 10.32
N PRO A 76 4.06 4.23 10.25
CA PRO A 76 5.24 4.66 10.99
C PRO A 76 4.93 4.72 12.49
N ASP A 77 5.98 4.73 13.31
CA ASP A 77 5.86 4.90 14.77
C ASP A 77 5.04 6.13 15.16
N SER A 78 5.16 7.22 14.38
CA SER A 78 4.39 8.44 14.60
C SER A 78 4.30 9.31 13.36
N PHE A 79 3.27 10.15 13.37
CA PHE A 79 3.15 11.32 12.52
C PHE A 79 3.09 12.58 13.36
N ASP A 80 3.69 13.65 12.85
CA ASP A 80 3.58 14.99 13.43
C ASP A 80 2.89 15.92 12.43
N PHE A 81 1.69 16.38 12.79
CA PHE A 81 0.82 17.26 12.00
C PHE A 81 0.74 18.69 12.57
N ARG A 82 1.72 19.13 13.38
CA ARG A 82 1.69 20.47 13.99
C ARG A 82 1.68 21.62 12.98
N GLN A 83 2.06 21.36 11.73
CA GLN A 83 2.02 22.33 10.65
C GLN A 83 0.80 22.07 9.76
N SER A 84 -0.02 23.08 9.51
CA SER A 84 -1.35 22.90 8.89
C SER A 84 -1.33 22.32 7.46
N ARG A 85 -0.20 22.44 6.74
CA ARG A 85 -0.03 21.99 5.35
C ARG A 85 1.05 20.92 5.18
N LEU A 86 1.63 20.47 6.29
CA LEU A 86 2.76 19.56 6.28
C LEU A 86 2.58 18.50 7.37
N PHE A 87 3.04 17.30 7.08
CA PHE A 87 3.21 16.27 8.09
C PHE A 87 4.66 15.81 8.12
N ARG A 88 5.10 15.32 9.26
CA ARG A 88 6.44 14.77 9.44
C ARG A 88 6.37 13.30 9.86
N VAL A 89 7.28 12.51 9.30
CA VAL A 89 7.53 11.11 9.69
C VAL A 89 9.02 10.97 9.96
N GLY A 90 9.39 10.72 11.22
CA GLY A 90 10.80 10.71 11.63
C GLY A 90 11.49 12.04 11.29
N GLN A 91 12.45 12.04 10.37
CA GLN A 91 13.16 13.25 9.90
C GLN A 91 12.64 13.79 8.56
N TYR A 92 11.64 13.14 7.97
CA TYR A 92 11.15 13.43 6.63
C TYR A 92 9.83 14.20 6.67
N TRP A 93 9.62 15.06 5.67
CA TRP A 93 8.45 15.91 5.54
C TRP A 93 7.62 15.50 4.32
N GLY A 94 6.30 15.53 4.47
CA GLY A 94 5.33 15.36 3.41
C GLY A 94 4.31 16.50 3.40
N ALA A 95 3.71 16.75 2.25
CA ALA A 95 2.64 17.73 2.12
C ALA A 95 1.29 17.14 2.57
N ALA A 96 0.54 17.91 3.35
CA ALA A 96 -0.87 17.65 3.65
C ALA A 96 -1.70 18.73 2.92
N SER A 97 -2.41 18.32 1.87
CA SER A 97 -3.20 19.21 1.00
C SER A 97 -4.68 18.89 1.05
#